data_AF-A0A8T4RLE8-F1
#
_entry.id   AF-A0A8T4RLE8-F1
#
_cell.length_a   1.000
_cell.length_b   1.000
_cell.length_c   1.000
_cell.angle_alpha   90.00
_cell.angle_beta   90.00
_cell.angle_gamma   90.00
#
_symmetry.space_group_name_H-M   'P 1'
#
loop_
_entity.id
_entity.type
_entity.pdbx_description
1 polymer ?
#
loop_
_entity_poly.entity_id
_entity_poly.type
_entity_poly.pdbx_seq_one_letter_code
_entity_poly.pdbx_strand_id
1 'polypeptide(L)' 'MAYEDYLWYLEKDLSTYAGEWVAIVDKTIVAHGTDLKGVLHRTKQVFPKKKPLITKVNNTLSIL' A
#
# COMPACT_ATOMS: atom_id res chain seq x y z
N MET A 1 -11.01 9.93 -0.71
CA MET A 1 -9.99 9.20 0.10
C MET A 1 -9.13 8.31 -0.80
N ALA A 2 -9.62 7.20 -1.37
CA ALA A 2 -8.78 6.31 -2.20
C ALA A 2 -8.06 6.98 -3.39
N TYR A 3 -8.64 8.01 -4.01
CA TYR A 3 -7.98 8.75 -5.10
C TYR A 3 -6.76 9.55 -4.63
N GLU A 4 -6.82 10.18 -3.45
CA GLU A 4 -5.69 10.93 -2.90
C GLU A 4 -4.56 10.00 -2.45
N ASP A 5 -4.90 8.82 -1.92
CA ASP A 5 -3.93 7.80 -1.56
C ASP A 5 -3.22 7.24 -2.80
N TYR A 6 -3.93 7.16 -3.93
CA TYR A 6 -3.35 6.76 -5.21
C TYR A 6 -2.37 7.81 -5.75
N LEU A 7 -2.74 9.10 -5.73
CA LEU A 7 -1.82 10.16 -6.14
C LEU A 7 -0.55 10.18 -5.25
N TRP A 8 -0.73 10.06 -3.94
CA TRP A 8 0.40 9.96 -3.01
C TRP A 8 1.28 8.74 -3.29
N TYR A 9 0.69 7.59 -3.62
CA TYR A 9 1.41 6.38 -4.01
C TYR A 9 2.30 6.60 -5.25
N LEU A 10 1.81 7.34 -6.25
CA LEU A 10 2.57 7.64 -7.47
C LEU A 10 3.77 8.56 -7.23
N GLU A 11 3.65 9.48 -6.27
CA GLU A 11 4.70 10.46 -5.96
C GLU A 11 5.75 9.93 -4.98
N LYS A 12 5.44 8.86 -4.23
CA LYS A 12 6.34 8.34 -3.21
C LYS A 12 7.31 7.28 -3.71
N ASP A 13 8.56 7.42 -3.27
CA ASP A 13 9.53 6.34 -3.35
C ASP A 13 9.15 5.24 -2.36
N LEU A 14 8.73 4.10 -2.90
CA LEU A 14 8.36 2.89 -2.18
C LEU A 14 9.32 1.73 -2.48
N SER A 15 10.51 2.02 -3.01
CA SER A 15 11.53 1.02 -3.34
C SER A 15 11.89 0.08 -2.18
N THR A 16 11.77 0.56 -0.94
CA THR A 16 11.97 -0.26 0.28
C THR A 16 10.96 -1.42 0.39
N TYR A 17 9.80 -1.32 -0.24
CA TYR A 17 8.73 -2.33 -0.23
C TYR A 17 8.67 -3.13 -1.54
N ALA A 18 9.71 -3.05 -2.38
CA ALA A 18 9.75 -3.71 -3.68
C ALA A 18 9.39 -5.21 -3.57
N GLY A 19 8.42 -5.64 -4.38
CA GLY A 19 7.91 -7.02 -4.39
C GLY A 19 6.85 -7.31 -3.31
N GLU A 20 6.63 -6.41 -2.35
CA GLU A 20 5.65 -6.56 -1.29
C GLU A 20 4.29 -5.96 -1.66
N TRP A 21 3.25 -6.44 -0.97
CA TRP A 21 1.97 -5.78 -0.88
C TRP A 21 2.05 -4.69 0.19
N VAL A 22 1.51 -3.51 -0.11
CA VAL A 22 1.34 -2.42 0.84
C VAL A 22 -0.12 -2.05 0.96
N ALA A 23 -0.54 -1.70 2.17
CA ALA A 23 -1.83 -1.09 2.45
C ALA A 23 -1.63 0.37 2.86
N ILE A 24 -2.28 1.27 2.14
CA ILE A 24 -2.19 2.71 2.31
C ILE A 24 -3.55 3.22 2.81
N VAL A 25 -3.52 4.00 3.88
CA VAL A 25 -4.67 4.69 4.45
C VAL A 25 -4.24 6.10 4.80
N ASP A 26 -4.96 7.09 4.30
CA ASP A 26 -4.67 8.51 4.54
C ASP A 26 -3.18 8.84 4.32
N LYS A 27 -2.67 8.48 3.14
CA LYS A 27 -1.30 8.77 2.69
C LYS A 27 -0.20 8.18 3.57
N THR A 28 -0.52 7.07 4.26
CA THR A 28 0.40 6.37 5.15
C THR A 28 0.35 4.87 4.89
N ILE A 29 1.52 4.22 4.80
CA ILE A 29 1.60 2.75 4.77
C ILE A 29 1.32 2.23 6.18
N VAL A 30 0.24 1.48 6.33
CA VAL A 30 -0.22 0.95 7.62
C VAL A 30 0.04 -0.54 7.79
N ALA A 31 0.29 -1.25 6.70
CA ALA A 31 0.73 -2.64 6.69
C ALA A 31 1.46 -2.96 5.38
N HIS A 32 2.42 -3.88 5.45
CA HIS A 32 3.12 -4.40 4.28
C HIS A 32 3.54 -5.86 4.47
N GLY A 33 3.90 -6.53 3.36
CA GLY A 33 4.48 -7.87 3.36
C GLY A 33 4.22 -8.65 2.07
N THR A 34 4.79 -9.85 1.99
CA THR A 34 4.73 -10.68 0.78
C THR A 34 3.38 -11.37 0.55
N ASP A 35 2.52 -11.46 1.57
CA ASP A 35 1.19 -12.08 1.49
C ASP A 35 0.05 -11.04 1.55
N LEU A 36 -0.76 -11.02 0.49
CA LEU A 36 -1.92 -10.13 0.38
C LEU A 36 -2.94 -10.37 1.49
N LYS A 37 -3.20 -11.63 1.86
CA LYS A 37 -4.22 -11.96 2.88
C LYS A 37 -3.81 -11.43 4.24
N GLY A 38 -2.55 -11.60 4.62
CA GLY A 38 -1.96 -11.06 5.85
C GLY A 38 -2.02 -9.55 5.90
N VAL A 39 -1.66 -8.85 4.82
CA VAL A 39 -1.75 -7.39 4.73
C VAL A 39 -3.20 -6.90 4.88
N LEU A 40 -4.15 -7.53 4.18
CA LEU A 40 -5.58 -7.23 4.33
C LEU A 40 -6.08 -7.46 5.77
N HIS A 41 -5.70 -8.58 6.38
CA HIS A 41 -6.14 -8.94 7.72
C HIS A 41 -5.65 -7.92 8.76
N ARG A 42 -4.34 -7.61 8.75
CA ARG A 42 -3.75 -6.60 9.64
C ARG A 42 -4.38 -5.23 9.45
N THR A 43 -4.59 -4.82 8.20
CA THR A 43 -5.21 -3.52 7.89
C THR A 43 -6.63 -3.43 8.41
N LYS A 44 -7.45 -4.49 8.26
CA LYS A 44 -8.83 -4.52 8.76
C LYS A 44 -8.92 -4.51 10.29
N GLN A 45 -7.95 -5.09 10.98
CA GLN A 45 -7.90 -5.06 12.45
C GLN A 45 -7.65 -3.64 12.98
N VAL A 46 -6.75 -2.88 12.33
CA VAL A 46 -6.40 -1.53 12.76
C VAL A 46 -7.41 -0.48 12.24
N PHE A 47 -7.93 -0.67 11.02
CA PHE A 47 -8.81 0.29 10.34
C PHE A 47 -10.10 -0.37 9.84
N PRO A 48 -10.98 -0.88 10.72
CA PRO A 48 -12.16 -1.66 10.31
C PRO A 48 -13.19 -0.89 9.49
N LYS A 49 -13.19 0.44 9.57
CA LYS A 49 -14.18 1.31 8.88
C LYS A 49 -13.62 2.05 7.66
N LYS A 50 -12.31 1.97 7.39
CA LYS A 50 -11.69 2.65 6.26
C LYS A 50 -11.48 1.68 5.09
N LYS A 51 -11.49 2.22 3.87
CA LYS A 51 -11.17 1.46 2.67
C LYS A 51 -9.71 1.74 2.31
N PRO A 52 -8.77 0.83 2.64
CA PRO A 52 -7.37 1.03 2.28
C PRO A 52 -7.17 0.89 0.76
N LEU A 53 -6.22 1.64 0.22
CA LEU A 53 -5.63 1.31 -1.08
C LEU A 53 -4.65 0.15 -0.85
N ILE A 54 -4.84 -0.96 -1.55
CA ILE A 54 -3.92 -2.08 -1.52
C ILE A 54 -3.32 -2.26 -2.89
N THR A 55 -1.99 -2.27 -2.94
CA THR A 55 -1.25 -2.39 -4.18
C THR A 55 0.02 -3.21 -3.96
N LYS A 56 0.47 -3.87 -5.01
CA LYS A 56 1.76 -4.56 -5.01
C LYS A 56 2.80 -3.61 -5.57
N VAL A 57 3.86 -3.37 -4.82
CA VAL A 57 4.97 -2.56 -5.29
C VAL A 57 5.79 -3.41 -6.25
N ASN A 58 5.89 -2.97 -7.50
CA ASN A 58 6.68 -3.68 -8.49
C ASN A 58 8.17 -3.62 -8.13
N ASN A 59 8.90 -4.68 -8.45
CA ASN A 59 10.33 -4.79 -8.16
C ASN A 59 11.21 -3.93 -9.10
N THR A 60 10.60 -3.10 -9.93
CA THR A 60 11.28 -2.39 -10.99
C THR A 60 10.95 -0.92 -10.87
N LEU A 61 12.00 -0.10 -10.73
CA LEU A 61 12.00 1.30 -11.11
C LEU A 61 11.31 1.39 -12.48
N SER A 62 10.05 1.79 -12.52
CA SER A 62 9.39 2.21 -13.76
C SER A 62 10.00 3.55 -14.15
N ILE A 63 11.22 3.50 -14.65
CA ILE A 63 11.76 4.53 -15.53
C ILE A 63 11.21 4.17 -16.92
N LEU A 64 10.34 5.06 -17.39
CA LEU A 64 9.67 5.16 -18.70
C LEU A 64 8.40 4.33 -18.89
#